data_AF-A0A512CCB2-F1
#
_entry.id   AF-A0A512CCB2-F1
#
_cell.length_a   1.000
_cell.length_b   1.000
_cell.length_c   1.000
_cell.angle_alpha   90.00
_cell.angle_beta   90.00
_cell.angle_gamma   90.00
#
_symmetry.space_group_name_H-M   'P 1'
#
loop_
_entity.id
_entity.type
_entity.pdbx_description
1 polymer ?
#
loop_
_entity_poly.entity_id
_entity_poly.type
_entity_poly.pdbx_seq_one_letter_code
_entity_poly.pdbx_strand_id
1 'polypeptide(L)'
;MKKLFTLLIAIFLWIPVYGQQDTTIWKPELSVGLRSYFMRTSYWEDYKNDYALGQMAKIALTTKLPYHFQIKAEYLGFLKVFGSDFNALDERVPNLNRYEVGLFDVNHLDRTIFGKIGNLHLDYLKDNFQASLGRMEINTSFINAQDGRLSPTYVEGIHWNFQVNPQVAISHHLITGISPRSTGNWFNPGESIGMYPMGRDETGQPSNYFGNTRSDFVHILDVKLNLKPASTLLLNHTLVNNIYSTYLAQWDKNWKLPNSALQGITGLQATVQHGIGNGGNEDIALRYKNPADFHWILSGRIGVKSKKSLWHVNYTKMQGNGRYLSPREWGKDPFYTFISRERNEGLGQVDAVTTYFQQAFPEKALQLYTYFGLYFLPDPADAEKNKYAMPSYAQANLGVRYNPKKWIEGLNMHLILMNKTALDQQNLRPAWVYNKVNLFHTNLILNYTFPSN
;
A
#
# COMPACT_ATOMS: atom_id res chain seq x y z
N MET A 1 -25.21 -26.18 -17.44
CA MET A 1 -24.15 -25.57 -16.58
C MET A 1 -23.90 -26.31 -15.25
N LYS A 2 -24.75 -27.25 -14.80
CA LYS A 2 -24.47 -28.10 -13.61
C LYS A 2 -23.64 -29.38 -13.90
N LYS A 3 -23.32 -29.68 -15.16
CA LYS A 3 -22.57 -30.90 -15.56
C LYS A 3 -21.06 -30.69 -15.75
N LEU A 4 -20.56 -29.45 -15.74
CA LEU A 4 -19.12 -29.17 -15.88
C LEU A 4 -18.39 -29.18 -14.52
N PHE A 5 -19.11 -28.94 -13.42
CA PHE A 5 -18.53 -28.92 -12.07
C PHE A 5 -18.32 -30.33 -11.50
N THR A 6 -19.09 -31.32 -11.95
CA THR A 6 -18.95 -32.72 -11.51
C THR A 6 -17.76 -33.43 -12.18
N LEU A 7 -17.29 -32.92 -13.32
CA LEU A 7 -16.17 -33.53 -14.06
C LEU A 7 -14.79 -33.14 -13.47
N LEU A 8 -14.69 -31.96 -12.84
CA LEU A 8 -13.44 -31.52 -12.18
C LEU A 8 -13.18 -32.21 -10.84
N ILE A 9 -14.22 -32.71 -10.17
CA ILE A 9 -14.10 -33.49 -8.94
C ILE A 9 -13.75 -34.96 -9.23
N ALA A 10 -14.11 -35.48 -10.40
CA ALA A 10 -13.81 -36.87 -10.79
C ALA A 10 -12.36 -37.11 -11.24
N ILE A 11 -11.63 -36.06 -11.67
CA ILE A 11 -10.22 -36.17 -12.08
C ILE A 11 -9.28 -36.21 -10.86
N PHE A 12 -9.74 -35.84 -9.66
CA PHE A 12 -8.95 -35.89 -8.43
C PHE A 12 -9.01 -37.23 -7.67
N LEU A 13 -9.83 -38.20 -8.12
CA LEU A 13 -10.05 -39.46 -7.38
C LEU A 13 -9.29 -40.67 -7.92
N TRP A 14 -8.46 -40.53 -8.95
CA TRP A 14 -7.68 -41.63 -9.53
C TRP A 14 -6.17 -41.34 -9.53
N ILE A 15 -5.59 -41.25 -8.34
CA ILE A 15 -4.16 -41.50 -8.13
C ILE A 15 -4.07 -42.73 -7.22
N PRO A 16 -3.44 -43.85 -7.66
CA PRO A 16 -3.25 -45.00 -6.80
C PRO A 16 -2.23 -44.63 -5.71
N VAL A 17 -2.72 -44.44 -4.48
CA VAL A 17 -1.89 -44.30 -3.28
C VAL A 17 -1.48 -45.70 -2.83
N TYR A 18 -0.37 -46.19 -3.36
CA TYR A 18 0.45 -47.19 -2.67
C TYR A 18 1.86 -46.63 -2.54
N GLY A 19 2.08 -45.98 -1.41
CA GLY A 19 3.36 -45.52 -0.93
C GLY A 19 3.15 -45.16 0.52
N GLN A 20 3.71 -45.96 1.41
CA GLN A 20 3.71 -45.78 2.86
C GLN A 20 4.19 -44.36 3.17
N GLN A 21 3.24 -43.45 3.37
CA GLN A 21 3.53 -42.02 3.48
C GLN A 21 3.78 -41.71 4.94
N ASP A 22 4.99 -41.19 5.19
CA ASP A 22 5.48 -40.80 6.49
C ASP A 22 4.47 -39.88 7.19
N THR A 23 3.90 -40.34 8.31
CA THR A 23 2.88 -39.62 9.10
C THR A 23 3.45 -38.38 9.81
N THR A 24 4.70 -38.00 9.49
CA THR A 24 5.47 -36.90 10.10
C THR A 24 5.38 -35.56 9.34
N ILE A 25 4.64 -35.48 8.23
CA ILE A 25 4.61 -34.30 7.34
C ILE A 25 3.70 -33.17 7.87
N TRP A 26 2.70 -33.48 8.69
CA TRP A 26 1.76 -32.49 9.25
C TRP A 26 2.33 -31.82 10.48
N LYS A 27 3.09 -30.73 10.29
CA LYS A 27 3.57 -29.86 11.37
C LYS A 27 2.92 -28.48 11.23
N PRO A 28 1.81 -28.22 11.94
CA PRO A 28 1.21 -26.89 11.97
C PRO A 28 2.10 -25.94 12.76
N GLU A 29 2.51 -24.84 12.13
CA GLU A 29 3.17 -23.72 12.76
C GLU A 29 2.11 -22.66 13.09
N LEU A 30 1.89 -22.42 14.37
CA LEU A 30 1.00 -21.38 14.87
C LEU A 30 1.82 -20.13 15.21
N SER A 31 1.35 -18.96 14.79
CA SER A 31 1.89 -17.68 15.22
C SER A 31 0.78 -16.78 15.73
N VAL A 32 1.09 -16.05 16.80
CA VAL A 32 0.19 -15.06 17.39
C VAL A 32 0.88 -13.71 17.34
N GLY A 33 0.14 -12.69 16.91
CA GLY A 33 0.63 -11.31 16.84
C GLY A 33 -0.36 -10.34 17.46
N LEU A 34 0.14 -9.30 18.11
CA LEU A 34 -0.62 -8.18 18.62
C LEU A 34 -0.10 -6.88 18.01
N ARG A 35 -1.00 -5.95 17.71
CA ARG A 35 -0.66 -4.60 17.28
C ARG A 35 -1.52 -3.58 17.99
N SER A 36 -0.90 -2.66 18.72
CA SER A 36 -1.54 -1.44 19.21
C SER A 36 -1.13 -0.27 18.31
N TYR A 37 -2.10 0.56 17.94
CA TYR A 37 -1.85 1.70 17.06
C TYR A 37 -2.60 2.92 17.58
N PHE A 38 -1.86 3.89 18.11
CA PHE A 38 -2.36 5.21 18.46
C PHE A 38 -2.11 6.21 17.33
N MET A 39 -3.12 7.02 17.01
CA MET A 39 -3.06 8.10 16.05
C MET A 39 -3.62 9.38 16.66
N ARG A 40 -3.02 10.52 16.34
CA ARG A 40 -3.57 11.84 16.66
C ARG A 40 -3.22 12.83 15.55
N THR A 41 -4.20 13.62 15.14
CA THR A 41 -4.02 14.73 14.21
C THR A 41 -4.47 16.03 14.88
N SER A 42 -3.63 17.05 14.80
CA SER A 42 -3.95 18.39 15.25
C SER A 42 -3.59 19.45 14.23
N TYR A 43 -4.25 20.59 14.29
CA TYR A 43 -4.10 21.68 13.33
C TYR A 43 -3.52 22.94 13.98
N TRP A 44 -2.97 23.84 13.16
CA TRP A 44 -2.47 25.13 13.62
C TRP A 44 -3.58 26.15 13.90
N GLU A 45 -4.64 26.09 13.10
CA GLU A 45 -5.86 26.85 13.31
C GLU A 45 -6.89 26.00 14.06
N ASP A 46 -8.00 26.63 14.42
CA ASP A 46 -9.11 25.99 15.13
C ASP A 46 -9.91 25.09 14.17
N TYR A 47 -9.37 23.91 13.90
CA TYR A 47 -10.08 22.80 13.27
C TYR A 47 -10.22 21.67 14.28
N LYS A 48 -11.22 20.82 14.06
CA LYS A 48 -11.47 19.61 14.85
C LYS A 48 -10.23 18.71 14.87
N ASN A 49 -9.65 18.57 16.06
CA ASN A 49 -8.59 17.62 16.32
C ASN A 49 -9.18 16.21 16.49
N ASP A 50 -8.45 15.19 16.05
CA ASP A 50 -8.89 13.80 16.15
C ASP A 50 -7.80 12.92 16.75
N TYR A 51 -8.23 11.88 17.46
CA TYR A 51 -7.33 10.88 18.03
C TYR A 51 -8.02 9.52 18.11
N ALA A 52 -7.22 8.44 18.12
CA ALA A 52 -7.73 7.09 18.24
C ALA A 52 -6.66 6.14 18.76
N LEU A 53 -7.09 5.12 19.51
CA LEU A 53 -6.30 3.94 19.82
C LEU A 53 -7.04 2.69 19.33
N GLY A 54 -6.39 1.97 18.41
CA GLY A 54 -6.84 0.68 17.93
C GLY A 54 -5.96 -0.45 18.44
N GLN A 55 -6.56 -1.63 18.60
CA GLN A 55 -5.88 -2.89 18.90
C GLN A 55 -6.22 -3.91 17.82
N MET A 56 -5.25 -4.72 17.44
CA MET A 56 -5.41 -5.89 16.58
C MET A 56 -4.74 -7.10 17.22
N ALA A 57 -5.42 -8.24 17.15
CA ALA A 57 -4.85 -9.55 17.44
C ALA A 57 -4.93 -10.42 16.19
N LYS A 58 -3.86 -11.16 15.90
CA LYS A 58 -3.74 -12.06 14.76
C LYS A 58 -3.39 -13.45 15.24
N ILE A 59 -4.06 -14.45 14.68
CA ILE A 59 -3.67 -15.85 14.76
C ILE A 59 -3.45 -16.33 13.33
N ALA A 60 -2.27 -16.88 13.06
CA ALA A 60 -1.93 -17.42 11.75
C ALA A 60 -1.40 -18.85 11.88
N LEU A 61 -1.82 -19.69 10.95
CA LEU A 61 -1.46 -21.09 10.82
C LEU A 61 -0.78 -21.29 9.48
N THR A 62 0.38 -21.95 9.50
CA THR A 62 1.03 -22.47 8.29
C THR A 62 1.24 -23.97 8.45
N THR A 63 0.88 -24.76 7.44
CA THR A 63 1.12 -26.21 7.48
C THR A 63 1.66 -26.69 6.14
N LYS A 64 2.72 -27.49 6.18
CA LYS A 64 3.27 -28.15 4.99
C LYS A 64 2.51 -29.45 4.75
N LEU A 65 2.20 -29.69 3.49
CA LEU A 65 1.50 -30.88 3.01
C LEU A 65 2.44 -31.67 2.08
N PRO A 66 2.10 -32.94 1.80
CA PRO A 66 2.84 -33.70 0.81
C PRO A 66 2.86 -33.07 -0.58
N TYR A 67 3.75 -33.55 -1.45
CA TYR A 67 3.85 -33.13 -2.85
C TYR A 67 4.06 -31.62 -3.04
N HIS A 68 4.86 -31.01 -2.16
CA HIS A 68 5.24 -29.59 -2.22
C HIS A 68 4.11 -28.59 -1.92
N PHE A 69 2.99 -29.04 -1.36
CA PHE A 69 1.91 -28.14 -1.00
C PHE A 69 2.09 -27.52 0.38
N GLN A 70 1.55 -26.32 0.58
CA GLN A 70 1.47 -25.66 1.87
C GLN A 70 0.13 -24.92 1.99
N ILE A 71 -0.49 -24.95 3.16
CA ILE A 71 -1.66 -24.11 3.46
C ILE A 71 -1.21 -23.00 4.39
N LYS A 72 -1.63 -21.78 4.10
CA LYS A 72 -1.60 -20.65 5.04
C LYS A 72 -3.01 -20.15 5.31
N ALA A 73 -3.31 -19.93 6.57
CA ALA A 73 -4.56 -19.34 7.03
C ALA A 73 -4.29 -18.33 8.14
N GLU A 74 -5.01 -17.22 8.18
CA GLU A 74 -4.97 -16.28 9.29
C GLU A 74 -6.31 -15.60 9.52
N TYR A 75 -6.52 -15.24 10.77
CA TYR A 75 -7.65 -14.43 11.19
C TYR A 75 -7.15 -13.26 12.04
N LEU A 76 -7.72 -12.08 11.79
CA LEU A 76 -7.43 -10.85 12.51
C LEU A 76 -8.70 -10.40 13.23
N GLY A 77 -8.58 -10.08 14.52
CA GLY A 77 -9.60 -9.40 15.30
C GLY A 77 -9.16 -7.98 15.62
N PHE A 78 -10.10 -7.03 15.58
CA PHE A 78 -9.84 -5.60 15.78
C PHE A 78 -10.73 -5.04 16.88
N LEU A 79 -10.20 -4.11 17.66
CA LEU A 79 -10.90 -3.42 18.74
C LEU A 79 -10.59 -1.92 18.69
N LYS A 80 -11.64 -1.09 18.68
CA LYS A 80 -11.58 0.34 19.00
C LYS A 80 -11.52 0.49 20.52
N VAL A 81 -10.35 0.86 21.04
CA VAL A 81 -10.19 1.07 22.50
C VAL A 81 -10.81 2.40 22.89
N PHE A 82 -10.44 3.48 22.19
CA PHE A 82 -11.05 4.80 22.31
C PHE A 82 -10.76 5.64 21.06
N GLY A 83 -11.46 6.75 20.91
CA GLY A 83 -11.16 7.78 19.92
C GLY A 83 -12.15 8.94 19.99
N SER A 84 -11.87 9.99 19.21
CA SER A 84 -12.82 11.07 18.96
C SER A 84 -14.08 10.57 18.23
N ASP A 85 -15.10 11.42 18.13
CA ASP A 85 -16.25 11.16 17.28
C ASP A 85 -15.86 11.33 15.80
N PHE A 86 -15.83 10.22 15.04
CA PHE A 86 -15.47 10.24 13.63
C PHE A 86 -16.63 10.68 12.72
N ASN A 87 -17.86 10.73 13.22
CA ASN A 87 -19.05 11.19 12.49
C ASN A 87 -19.28 12.70 12.67
N ALA A 88 -18.69 13.30 13.70
CA ALA A 88 -18.73 14.74 13.90
C ALA A 88 -17.92 15.46 12.81
N LEU A 89 -18.61 16.36 12.10
CA LEU A 89 -18.03 17.28 11.13
C LEU A 89 -17.18 18.34 11.82
N ASP A 90 -16.23 18.89 11.08
CA ASP A 90 -15.57 20.13 11.47
C ASP A 90 -16.51 21.34 11.29
N GLU A 91 -16.46 22.32 12.19
CA GLU A 91 -17.37 23.47 12.17
C GLU A 91 -17.09 24.43 11.00
N ARG A 92 -15.85 24.47 10.51
CA ARG A 92 -15.41 25.37 9.43
C ARG A 92 -15.52 24.70 8.06
N VAL A 93 -15.51 23.38 8.01
CA VAL A 93 -15.60 22.59 6.78
C VAL A 93 -16.45 21.34 7.03
N PRO A 94 -17.52 21.08 6.26
CA PRO A 94 -18.37 19.91 6.44
C PRO A 94 -17.72 18.62 5.91
N ASN A 95 -16.51 18.32 6.38
CA ASN A 95 -15.74 17.12 6.08
C ASN A 95 -15.55 16.27 7.33
N LEU A 96 -15.49 14.96 7.14
CA LEU A 96 -15.24 13.99 8.21
C LEU A 96 -13.73 13.78 8.45
N ASN A 97 -13.41 13.05 9.52
CA ASN A 97 -12.04 12.62 9.82
C ASN A 97 -11.43 11.82 8.64
N ARG A 98 -10.13 12.02 8.35
CA ARG A 98 -9.38 11.28 7.31
C ARG A 98 -8.39 10.26 7.86
N TYR A 99 -7.72 10.55 8.98
CA TYR A 99 -6.51 9.82 9.37
C TYR A 99 -6.80 8.66 10.31
N GLU A 100 -7.41 8.97 11.46
CA GLU A 100 -7.70 8.08 12.59
C GLU A 100 -8.77 7.05 12.25
N VAL A 101 -9.78 7.46 11.47
CA VAL A 101 -10.87 6.59 10.97
C VAL A 101 -10.32 5.36 10.26
N GLY A 102 -9.17 5.49 9.59
CA GLY A 102 -8.49 4.39 8.92
C GLY A 102 -7.92 3.32 9.86
N LEU A 103 -8.01 3.46 11.18
CA LEU A 103 -7.74 2.33 12.09
C LEU A 103 -8.88 1.32 12.13
N PHE A 104 -10.10 1.70 11.74
CA PHE A 104 -11.31 0.90 11.92
C PHE A 104 -11.97 0.58 10.58
N ASP A 105 -13.11 -0.13 10.62
CA ASP A 105 -13.88 -0.47 9.43
C ASP A 105 -14.58 0.78 8.90
N VAL A 106 -14.06 1.37 7.81
CA VAL A 106 -14.57 2.64 7.26
C VAL A 106 -16.01 2.54 6.74
N ASN A 107 -16.49 1.32 6.47
CA ASN A 107 -17.86 1.09 6.04
C ASN A 107 -18.85 0.98 7.22
N HIS A 108 -18.34 0.79 8.45
CA HIS A 108 -19.13 0.54 9.66
C HIS A 108 -18.45 1.15 10.89
N LEU A 109 -18.41 2.49 10.95
CA LEU A 109 -17.72 3.24 12.02
C LEU A 109 -18.34 3.09 13.42
N ASP A 110 -19.58 2.59 13.48
CA ASP A 110 -20.30 2.23 14.69
C ASP A 110 -19.72 0.98 15.38
N ARG A 111 -18.99 0.13 14.63
CA ARG A 111 -18.43 -1.11 15.17
C ARG A 111 -17.24 -0.84 16.08
N THR A 112 -17.36 -1.29 17.31
CA THR A 112 -16.24 -1.29 18.28
C THR A 112 -15.34 -2.51 18.10
N ILE A 113 -15.89 -3.65 17.64
CA ILE A 113 -15.16 -4.90 17.39
C ILE A 113 -15.54 -5.43 16.02
N PHE A 114 -14.57 -5.90 15.26
CA PHE A 114 -14.79 -6.62 14.00
C PHE A 114 -13.63 -7.58 13.72
N GLY A 115 -13.77 -8.42 12.69
CA GLY A 115 -12.73 -9.35 12.28
C GLY A 115 -12.58 -9.44 10.78
N LYS A 116 -11.48 -10.07 10.34
CA LYS A 116 -11.11 -10.23 8.93
C LYS A 116 -10.34 -11.53 8.73
N ILE A 117 -10.70 -12.27 7.68
CA ILE A 117 -9.85 -13.34 7.15
C ILE A 117 -8.82 -12.70 6.22
N GLY A 118 -7.54 -12.82 6.57
CA GLY A 118 -6.43 -12.32 5.77
C GLY A 118 -5.96 -13.39 4.77
N ASN A 119 -4.75 -13.89 4.94
CA ASN A 119 -4.25 -15.10 4.29
C ASN A 119 -5.22 -16.29 4.44
N LEU A 120 -5.60 -16.90 3.33
CA LEU A 120 -6.28 -18.19 3.24
C LEU A 120 -6.01 -18.75 1.83
N HIS A 121 -4.90 -19.45 1.67
CA HIS A 121 -4.46 -19.92 0.36
C HIS A 121 -3.74 -21.26 0.42
N LEU A 122 -3.75 -21.94 -0.72
CA LEU A 122 -2.94 -23.11 -1.01
C LEU A 122 -1.74 -22.69 -1.86
N ASP A 123 -0.54 -23.00 -1.38
CA ASP A 123 0.71 -22.83 -2.07
C ASP A 123 1.20 -24.15 -2.67
N TYR A 124 1.79 -24.07 -3.86
CA TYR A 124 2.63 -25.11 -4.45
C TYR A 124 4.07 -24.58 -4.55
N LEU A 125 5.04 -25.26 -3.93
CA LEU A 125 6.39 -24.77 -3.73
C LEU A 125 7.45 -25.75 -4.27
N LYS A 126 7.83 -25.62 -5.54
CA LYS A 126 8.78 -26.53 -6.19
C LYS A 126 9.94 -25.80 -6.84
N ASP A 127 11.14 -26.03 -6.31
CA ASP A 127 12.41 -25.54 -6.86
C ASP A 127 12.39 -24.03 -7.18
N ASN A 128 12.33 -23.71 -8.47
CA ASN A 128 12.33 -22.34 -8.99
C ASN A 128 10.92 -21.81 -9.31
N PHE A 129 9.87 -22.55 -9.00
CA PHE A 129 8.48 -22.18 -9.24
C PHE A 129 7.66 -22.22 -7.94
N GLN A 130 6.87 -21.18 -7.73
CA GLN A 130 5.93 -21.09 -6.62
C GLN A 130 4.60 -20.56 -7.16
N ALA A 131 3.49 -21.14 -6.72
CA ALA A 131 2.16 -20.65 -7.07
C ALA A 131 1.24 -20.69 -5.85
N SER A 132 0.35 -19.70 -5.76
CA SER A 132 -0.61 -19.53 -4.67
C SER A 132 -2.01 -19.33 -5.26
N LEU A 133 -3.00 -19.99 -4.69
CA LEU A 133 -4.41 -19.83 -5.01
C LEU A 133 -5.21 -19.54 -3.73
N GLY A 134 -5.93 -18.42 -3.73
CA GLY A 134 -6.78 -18.01 -2.61
C GLY A 134 -6.52 -16.57 -2.20
N ARG A 135 -6.65 -16.29 -0.90
CA ARG A 135 -6.45 -14.97 -0.29
C ARG A 135 -5.04 -14.83 0.25
N MET A 136 -4.34 -13.77 -0.12
CA MET A 136 -2.92 -13.60 0.17
C MET A 136 -2.54 -12.13 0.34
N GLU A 137 -1.42 -11.89 1.01
CA GLU A 137 -0.76 -10.59 1.02
C GLU A 137 -0.24 -10.23 -0.38
N ILE A 138 -0.08 -8.92 -0.65
CA ILE A 138 0.47 -8.42 -1.91
C ILE A 138 1.46 -7.29 -1.69
N ASN A 139 2.51 -7.24 -2.51
CA ASN A 139 3.48 -6.15 -2.49
C ASN A 139 4.12 -5.95 -3.88
N THR A 140 3.31 -5.50 -4.84
CA THR A 140 3.76 -5.04 -6.16
C THR A 140 3.89 -3.52 -6.19
N SER A 141 4.34 -2.95 -7.32
CA SER A 141 4.58 -1.51 -7.48
C SER A 141 3.31 -0.68 -7.26
N PHE A 142 2.18 -1.09 -7.84
CA PHE A 142 0.93 -0.31 -7.80
C PHE A 142 -0.14 -0.89 -6.86
N ILE A 143 -0.05 -2.18 -6.50
CA ILE A 143 -0.92 -2.79 -5.48
C ILE A 143 -0.06 -3.38 -4.37
N ASN A 144 -0.21 -2.89 -3.15
CA ASN A 144 0.63 -3.28 -2.03
C ASN A 144 -0.10 -3.21 -0.69
N ALA A 145 0.44 -3.90 0.30
CA ALA A 145 -0.13 -4.08 1.64
C ALA A 145 -0.49 -2.77 2.37
N GLN A 146 0.14 -1.63 2.06
CA GLN A 146 -0.20 -0.34 2.66
C GLN A 146 -0.24 -0.36 4.21
N ASP A 147 0.66 -1.13 4.84
CA ASP A 147 0.65 -1.52 6.26
C ASP A 147 0.98 -0.39 7.26
N GLY A 148 0.21 0.70 7.19
CA GLY A 148 0.30 1.87 8.06
C GLY A 148 -0.95 2.09 8.91
N ARG A 149 -1.69 1.01 9.21
CA ARG A 149 -2.91 0.95 10.02
C ARG A 149 -2.92 -0.37 10.83
N LEU A 150 -4.08 -0.82 11.33
CA LEU A 150 -4.18 -2.08 12.09
C LEU A 150 -4.04 -3.34 11.23
N SER A 151 -4.45 -3.27 9.95
CA SER A 151 -4.39 -4.38 8.99
C SER A 151 -3.75 -3.90 7.69
N PRO A 152 -3.05 -4.78 6.95
CA PRO A 152 -2.71 -4.51 5.57
C PRO A 152 -3.90 -4.75 4.63
N THR A 153 -3.70 -4.39 3.36
CA THR A 153 -4.51 -4.79 2.21
C THR A 153 -4.13 -6.20 1.76
N TYR A 154 -5.14 -7.00 1.42
CA TYR A 154 -5.00 -8.36 0.88
C TYR A 154 -5.66 -8.47 -0.49
N VAL A 155 -5.29 -9.51 -1.25
CA VAL A 155 -5.87 -9.83 -2.55
C VAL A 155 -6.29 -11.30 -2.61
N GLU A 156 -7.28 -11.58 -3.45
CA GLU A 156 -7.77 -12.92 -3.75
C GLU A 156 -7.55 -13.19 -5.23
N GLY A 157 -7.05 -14.39 -5.54
CA GLY A 157 -6.85 -14.83 -6.91
C GLY A 157 -5.70 -15.82 -7.05
N ILE A 158 -5.00 -15.74 -8.17
CA ILE A 158 -3.85 -16.58 -8.50
C ILE A 158 -2.59 -15.73 -8.52
N HIS A 159 -1.56 -16.22 -7.86
CA HIS A 159 -0.21 -15.66 -7.93
C HIS A 159 0.77 -16.76 -8.31
N TRP A 160 1.77 -16.45 -9.12
CA TRP A 160 2.92 -17.32 -9.27
C TRP A 160 4.20 -16.53 -9.45
N ASN A 161 5.30 -17.14 -9.00
CA ASN A 161 6.67 -16.69 -9.17
C ASN A 161 7.47 -17.78 -9.89
N PHE A 162 8.30 -17.37 -10.84
CA PHE A 162 9.20 -18.26 -11.56
C PHE A 162 10.60 -17.65 -11.66
N GLN A 163 11.58 -18.30 -11.05
CA GLN A 163 12.99 -17.96 -11.18
C GLN A 163 13.56 -18.69 -12.40
N VAL A 164 13.56 -18.03 -13.55
CA VAL A 164 14.03 -18.60 -14.83
C VAL A 164 15.51 -19.01 -14.72
N ASN A 165 16.33 -18.13 -14.16
CA ASN A 165 17.75 -18.33 -13.82
C ASN A 165 18.16 -17.27 -12.78
N PRO A 166 19.38 -17.28 -12.19
CA PRO A 166 19.75 -16.31 -11.15
C PRO A 166 19.65 -14.82 -11.54
N GLN A 167 19.58 -14.52 -12.84
CA GLN A 167 19.50 -13.17 -13.39
C GLN A 167 18.07 -12.76 -13.74
N VAL A 168 17.12 -13.68 -13.90
CA VAL A 168 15.77 -13.37 -14.38
C VAL A 168 14.73 -14.04 -13.50
N ALA A 169 13.83 -13.24 -12.92
CA ALA A 169 12.65 -13.70 -12.19
C ALA A 169 11.39 -13.06 -12.80
N ILE A 170 10.32 -13.83 -12.86
CA ILE A 170 9.00 -13.39 -13.34
C ILE A 170 7.99 -13.64 -12.22
N SER A 171 7.14 -12.66 -11.94
CA SER A 171 5.99 -12.80 -11.04
C SER A 171 4.74 -12.33 -11.74
N HIS A 172 3.62 -12.98 -11.47
CA HIS A 172 2.34 -12.62 -12.05
C HIS A 172 1.21 -12.79 -11.05
N HIS A 173 0.29 -11.82 -11.03
CA HIS A 173 -0.94 -11.86 -10.25
C HIS A 173 -2.15 -11.70 -11.17
N LEU A 174 -3.14 -12.58 -11.02
CA LEU A 174 -4.51 -12.38 -11.48
C LEU A 174 -5.39 -12.24 -10.25
N ILE A 175 -5.91 -11.04 -10.02
CA ILE A 175 -6.64 -10.65 -8.82
C ILE A 175 -8.11 -10.49 -9.17
N THR A 176 -8.98 -11.16 -8.42
CA THR A 176 -10.44 -11.10 -8.55
C THR A 176 -11.13 -10.62 -7.29
N GLY A 177 -10.39 -10.45 -6.19
CA GLY A 177 -10.91 -9.88 -4.96
C GLY A 177 -9.85 -9.07 -4.23
N ILE A 178 -10.28 -8.03 -3.52
CA ILE A 178 -9.41 -7.15 -2.75
C ILE A 178 -10.08 -6.93 -1.40
N SER A 179 -9.29 -6.99 -0.33
CA SER A 179 -9.72 -6.55 0.98
C SER A 179 -8.82 -5.41 1.42
N PRO A 180 -9.21 -4.15 1.12
CA PRO A 180 -8.45 -2.98 1.53
C PRO A 180 -8.20 -2.96 3.03
N ARG A 181 -7.11 -2.32 3.44
CA ARG A 181 -6.94 -1.98 4.86
C ARG A 181 -8.15 -1.17 5.34
N SER A 182 -8.40 -1.19 6.65
CA SER A 182 -9.51 -0.42 7.25
C SER A 182 -10.89 -0.91 6.79
N THR A 183 -11.02 -2.20 6.46
CA THR A 183 -12.30 -2.86 6.14
C THR A 183 -12.30 -4.28 6.74
N GLY A 184 -13.48 -4.81 7.09
CA GLY A 184 -13.63 -6.21 7.52
C GLY A 184 -13.93 -7.20 6.39
N ASN A 185 -14.21 -6.70 5.18
CA ASN A 185 -14.82 -7.46 4.10
C ASN A 185 -13.91 -7.63 2.88
N TRP A 186 -14.33 -8.51 1.98
CA TRP A 186 -13.73 -8.74 0.66
C TRP A 186 -14.66 -8.18 -0.42
N PHE A 187 -14.07 -7.59 -1.45
CA PHE A 187 -14.79 -6.88 -2.51
C PHE A 187 -14.21 -7.26 -3.86
N ASN A 188 -15.04 -7.28 -4.90
CA ASN A 188 -14.51 -7.35 -6.26
C ASN A 188 -13.71 -6.07 -6.58
N PRO A 189 -12.82 -6.07 -7.59
CA PRO A 189 -11.96 -4.93 -7.88
C PRO A 189 -12.73 -3.63 -8.04
N GLY A 190 -13.80 -3.60 -8.85
CA GLY A 190 -14.63 -2.39 -9.03
C GLY A 190 -15.28 -1.88 -7.73
N GLU A 191 -15.84 -2.78 -6.91
CA GLU A 191 -16.50 -2.44 -5.64
C GLU A 191 -15.52 -1.87 -4.60
N SER A 192 -14.25 -2.25 -4.68
CA SER A 192 -13.21 -1.78 -3.78
C SER A 192 -12.74 -0.34 -4.02
N ILE A 193 -13.18 0.30 -5.11
CA ILE A 193 -12.75 1.65 -5.51
C ILE A 193 -13.76 2.69 -5.02
N GLY A 194 -13.30 3.64 -4.19
CA GLY A 194 -14.12 4.76 -3.70
C GLY A 194 -14.62 4.62 -2.26
N MET A 195 -14.09 3.67 -1.48
CA MET A 195 -14.34 3.55 -0.05
C MET A 195 -13.69 4.68 0.75
N TYR A 196 -12.62 5.25 0.22
CA TYR A 196 -11.97 6.42 0.78
C TYR A 196 -12.48 7.71 0.10
N PRO A 197 -12.25 8.90 0.70
CA PRO A 197 -12.78 10.15 0.17
C PRO A 197 -12.50 10.31 -1.33
N MET A 198 -13.58 10.42 -2.11
CA MET A 198 -13.55 10.32 -3.57
C MET A 198 -13.03 11.57 -4.28
N GLY A 199 -13.05 12.72 -3.62
CA GLY A 199 -12.65 14.00 -4.21
C GLY A 199 -13.68 14.54 -5.21
N ARG A 200 -13.22 15.41 -6.11
CA ARG A 200 -14.02 16.10 -7.11
C ARG A 200 -13.83 15.48 -8.49
N ASP A 201 -14.87 15.53 -9.33
CA ASP A 201 -14.75 15.24 -10.74
C ASP A 201 -13.98 16.35 -11.50
N GLU A 202 -13.87 16.21 -12.81
CA GLU A 202 -13.13 17.14 -13.68
C GLU A 202 -13.79 18.53 -13.76
N THR A 203 -15.08 18.63 -13.42
CA THR A 203 -15.86 19.88 -13.40
C THR A 203 -15.87 20.56 -12.03
N GLY A 204 -15.31 19.92 -11.01
CA GLY A 204 -15.26 20.41 -9.64
C GLY A 204 -16.42 19.95 -8.76
N GLN A 205 -17.37 19.17 -9.27
CA GLN A 205 -18.46 18.58 -8.49
C GLN A 205 -17.97 17.36 -7.70
N PRO A 206 -18.66 16.93 -6.62
CA PRO A 206 -18.32 15.69 -5.93
C PRO A 206 -18.34 14.48 -6.88
N SER A 207 -17.28 13.67 -6.86
CA SER A 207 -17.25 12.43 -7.64
C SER A 207 -18.25 11.40 -7.10
N ASN A 208 -18.85 10.60 -8.00
CA ASN A 208 -19.91 9.63 -7.65
C ASN A 208 -19.67 8.21 -8.19
N TYR A 209 -18.40 7.80 -8.32
CA TYR A 209 -18.02 6.50 -8.89
C TYR A 209 -18.10 5.32 -7.91
N PHE A 210 -18.18 5.58 -6.60
CA PHE A 210 -18.31 4.51 -5.60
C PHE A 210 -19.63 3.76 -5.79
N GLY A 211 -19.58 2.42 -5.76
CA GLY A 211 -20.73 1.56 -6.07
C GLY A 211 -21.12 1.51 -7.56
N ASN A 212 -20.50 2.35 -8.40
CA ASN A 212 -20.80 2.45 -9.84
C ASN A 212 -19.62 2.02 -10.73
N THR A 213 -18.48 1.67 -10.13
CA THR A 213 -17.26 1.29 -10.88
C THR A 213 -17.27 -0.20 -11.23
N ARG A 214 -17.24 -0.52 -12.52
CA ARG A 214 -17.19 -1.89 -13.06
C ARG A 214 -15.76 -2.29 -13.42
N SER A 215 -15.22 -3.29 -12.73
CA SER A 215 -13.93 -3.92 -13.00
C SER A 215 -13.91 -5.33 -12.39
N ASP A 216 -13.69 -6.34 -13.22
CA ASP A 216 -13.81 -7.75 -12.80
C ASP A 216 -12.49 -8.34 -12.30
N PHE A 217 -11.36 -7.85 -12.80
CA PHE A 217 -10.04 -8.36 -12.45
C PHE A 217 -8.93 -7.31 -12.58
N VAL A 218 -7.83 -7.57 -11.88
CA VAL A 218 -6.55 -6.88 -12.08
C VAL A 218 -5.48 -7.89 -12.48
N HIS A 219 -4.72 -7.58 -13.51
CA HIS A 219 -3.58 -8.37 -13.95
C HIS A 219 -2.28 -7.60 -13.67
N ILE A 220 -1.30 -8.26 -13.05
CA ILE A 220 0.02 -7.68 -12.79
C ILE A 220 1.08 -8.65 -13.27
N LEU A 221 2.04 -8.16 -14.06
CA LEU A 221 3.22 -8.89 -14.48
C LEU A 221 4.47 -8.11 -14.09
N ASP A 222 5.35 -8.75 -13.34
CA ASP A 222 6.67 -8.24 -12.97
C ASP A 222 7.76 -9.10 -13.61
N VAL A 223 8.71 -8.47 -14.29
CA VAL A 223 9.94 -9.09 -14.78
C VAL A 223 11.12 -8.39 -14.14
N LYS A 224 11.87 -9.12 -13.30
CA LYS A 224 13.04 -8.62 -12.60
C LYS A 224 14.31 -9.19 -13.21
N LEU A 225 15.21 -8.30 -13.62
CA LEU A 225 16.50 -8.61 -14.24
C LEU A 225 17.63 -8.15 -13.31
N ASN A 226 18.46 -9.07 -12.84
CA ASN A 226 19.70 -8.77 -12.12
C ASN A 226 20.84 -8.60 -13.13
N LEU A 227 21.22 -7.35 -13.37
CA LEU A 227 22.22 -6.94 -14.37
C LEU A 227 23.59 -6.76 -13.71
N LYS A 228 24.66 -7.13 -14.43
CA LYS A 228 26.03 -6.94 -13.95
C LYS A 228 26.59 -5.58 -14.45
N PRO A 229 27.37 -4.85 -13.63
CA PRO A 229 27.66 -5.09 -12.22
C PRO A 229 26.61 -4.46 -11.27
N ALA A 230 26.06 -5.27 -10.35
CA ALA A 230 25.28 -4.84 -9.17
C ALA A 230 24.13 -3.86 -9.44
N SER A 231 23.39 -4.08 -10.53
CA SER A 231 22.17 -3.32 -10.85
C SER A 231 20.98 -4.24 -11.04
N THR A 232 19.79 -3.70 -10.89
CA THR A 232 18.53 -4.41 -11.09
C THR A 232 17.63 -3.57 -12.00
N LEU A 233 16.96 -4.22 -12.94
CA LEU A 233 15.88 -3.65 -13.73
C LEU A 233 14.58 -4.39 -13.42
N LEU A 234 13.55 -3.68 -12.98
CA LEU A 234 12.18 -4.17 -12.82
C LEU A 234 11.33 -3.59 -13.94
N LEU A 235 10.67 -4.47 -14.69
CA LEU A 235 9.63 -4.11 -15.65
C LEU A 235 8.30 -4.58 -15.06
N ASN A 236 7.34 -3.68 -14.88
CA ASN A 236 6.01 -3.96 -14.36
C ASN A 236 4.97 -3.55 -15.40
N HIS A 237 3.96 -4.40 -15.59
CA HIS A 237 2.71 -4.07 -16.24
C HIS A 237 1.56 -4.35 -15.28
N THR A 238 0.73 -3.35 -15.02
CA THR A 238 -0.48 -3.44 -14.20
C THR A 238 -1.68 -3.02 -15.04
N LEU A 239 -2.57 -3.96 -15.33
CA LEU A 239 -3.81 -3.76 -16.06
C LEU A 239 -4.99 -3.89 -15.11
N VAL A 240 -5.81 -2.85 -15.03
CA VAL A 240 -7.07 -2.85 -14.30
C VAL A 240 -8.20 -2.89 -15.30
N ASN A 241 -8.92 -4.02 -15.34
CA ASN A 241 -9.97 -4.26 -16.31
C ASN A 241 -10.93 -3.06 -16.37
N ASN A 242 -11.22 -2.58 -17.58
CA ASN A 242 -12.15 -1.49 -17.86
C ASN A 242 -11.79 -0.10 -17.26
N ILE A 243 -10.57 0.08 -16.73
CA ILE A 243 -10.17 1.34 -16.09
C ILE A 243 -8.86 1.90 -16.67
N TYR A 244 -7.72 1.23 -16.48
CA TYR A 244 -6.43 1.70 -17.00
C TYR A 244 -5.43 0.58 -17.25
N SER A 245 -4.37 0.91 -18.01
CA SER A 245 -3.14 0.14 -18.11
C SER A 245 -1.95 1.00 -17.70
N THR A 246 -1.10 0.48 -16.82
CA THR A 246 0.11 1.15 -16.31
C THR A 246 1.34 0.30 -16.56
N TYR A 247 2.41 0.93 -17.05
CA TYR A 247 3.71 0.33 -17.29
C TYR A 247 4.74 1.07 -16.46
N LEU A 248 5.65 0.34 -15.80
CA LEU A 248 6.77 0.90 -15.06
C LEU A 248 8.06 0.18 -15.44
N ALA A 249 9.10 0.96 -15.74
CA ALA A 249 10.48 0.48 -15.76
C ALA A 249 11.25 1.15 -14.61
N GLN A 250 11.89 0.36 -13.76
CA GLN A 250 12.70 0.83 -12.64
C GLN A 250 14.09 0.21 -12.69
N TRP A 251 15.11 1.05 -12.81
CA TRP A 251 16.51 0.64 -12.74
C TRP A 251 17.15 1.15 -11.45
N ASP A 252 17.77 0.28 -10.68
CA ASP A 252 18.52 0.61 -9.47
C ASP A 252 19.96 0.10 -9.56
N LYS A 253 20.92 0.85 -9.02
CA LYS A 253 22.33 0.45 -8.98
C LYS A 253 23.03 0.84 -7.70
N ASN A 254 23.88 -0.07 -7.21
CA ASN A 254 24.80 0.19 -6.12
C ASN A 254 26.22 0.36 -6.67
N TRP A 255 26.85 1.49 -6.34
CA TRP A 255 28.19 1.86 -6.76
C TRP A 255 29.17 1.64 -5.61
N LYS A 256 30.27 0.94 -5.89
CA LYS A 256 31.39 0.89 -4.94
C LYS A 256 32.10 2.24 -4.98
N LEU A 257 32.28 2.87 -3.83
CA LEU A 257 33.07 4.09 -3.72
C LEU A 257 34.51 3.73 -3.34
N PRO A 258 35.53 4.32 -3.99
CA PRO A 258 36.93 4.04 -3.68
C PRO A 258 37.24 4.31 -2.20
N ASN A 259 37.98 3.41 -1.56
CA ASN A 259 38.50 3.55 -0.20
C ASN A 259 37.44 3.91 0.87
N SER A 260 36.18 3.52 0.67
CA SER A 260 35.09 3.85 1.58
C SER A 260 34.21 2.65 1.92
N ALA A 261 33.73 2.61 3.16
CA ALA A 261 32.68 1.68 3.59
C ALA A 261 31.28 2.10 3.08
N LEU A 262 31.17 3.27 2.46
CA LEU A 262 29.96 3.77 1.82
C LEU A 262 29.82 3.21 0.40
N GLN A 263 28.58 2.97 -0.01
CA GLN A 263 28.20 2.66 -1.38
C GLN A 263 27.33 3.80 -1.91
N GLY A 264 27.63 4.28 -3.12
CA GLY A 264 26.71 5.15 -3.84
C GLY A 264 25.47 4.37 -4.27
N ILE A 265 24.31 5.00 -4.31
CA ILE A 265 23.10 4.42 -4.88
C ILE A 265 22.50 5.38 -5.89
N THR A 266 22.01 4.82 -7.00
CA THR A 266 21.25 5.56 -8.00
C THR A 266 20.03 4.75 -8.41
N GLY A 267 18.93 5.44 -8.71
CA GLY A 267 17.70 4.83 -9.19
C GLY A 267 17.03 5.71 -10.24
N LEU A 268 16.42 5.09 -11.24
CA LEU A 268 15.61 5.73 -12.28
C LEU A 268 14.32 4.95 -12.47
N GLN A 269 13.18 5.65 -12.47
CA GLN A 269 11.86 5.11 -12.75
C GLN A 269 11.24 5.87 -13.92
N ALA A 270 10.63 5.15 -14.84
CA ALA A 270 9.77 5.70 -15.88
C ALA A 270 8.43 4.94 -15.87
N THR A 271 7.33 5.68 -15.71
CA THR A 271 5.97 5.13 -15.70
C THR A 271 5.15 5.77 -16.80
N VAL A 272 4.32 4.98 -17.46
CA VAL A 272 3.25 5.46 -18.35
C VAL A 272 1.94 4.83 -17.92
N GLN A 273 0.89 5.63 -17.79
CA GLN A 273 -0.48 5.15 -17.55
C GLN A 273 -1.41 5.74 -18.60
N HIS A 274 -2.32 4.95 -19.13
CA HIS A 274 -3.42 5.43 -19.97
C HIS A 274 -4.74 4.79 -19.57
N GLY A 275 -5.85 5.52 -19.78
CA GLY A 275 -7.19 4.98 -19.61
C GLY A 275 -7.52 3.88 -20.64
N ILE A 276 -8.43 2.98 -20.29
CA ILE A 276 -8.98 1.94 -21.18
C ILE A 276 -10.48 1.73 -20.91
N GLY A 277 -11.18 1.08 -21.84
CA GLY A 277 -12.60 0.75 -21.68
C GLY A 277 -13.44 2.01 -21.56
N ASN A 278 -14.45 1.98 -20.69
CA ASN A 278 -15.27 3.14 -20.34
C ASN A 278 -14.80 3.84 -19.05
N GLY A 279 -13.66 3.42 -18.47
CA GLY A 279 -13.14 4.04 -17.25
C GLY A 279 -13.91 3.66 -15.98
N GLY A 280 -14.60 2.52 -16.01
CA GLY A 280 -15.39 1.96 -14.92
C GLY A 280 -16.91 2.15 -15.09
N ASN A 281 -17.38 3.11 -15.88
CA ASN A 281 -18.80 3.30 -16.13
C ASN A 281 -19.05 3.94 -17.50
N GLU A 282 -20.17 3.60 -18.16
CA GLU A 282 -20.56 4.25 -19.42
C GLU A 282 -21.06 5.67 -19.21
N ASP A 283 -21.69 5.93 -18.06
CA ASP A 283 -22.07 7.28 -17.66
C ASP A 283 -20.82 8.05 -17.19
N ILE A 284 -20.52 9.14 -17.89
CA ILE A 284 -19.38 10.02 -17.63
C ILE A 284 -19.41 10.60 -16.21
N ALA A 285 -20.59 10.85 -15.65
CA ALA A 285 -20.71 11.38 -14.28
C ALA A 285 -20.38 10.34 -13.21
N LEU A 286 -20.41 9.04 -13.55
CA LEU A 286 -20.19 7.92 -12.64
C LEU A 286 -18.84 7.21 -12.88
N ARG A 287 -18.09 7.61 -13.91
CA ARG A 287 -16.80 6.96 -14.25
C ARG A 287 -15.72 7.28 -13.22
N TYR A 288 -14.82 6.33 -12.98
CA TYR A 288 -13.67 6.54 -12.10
C TYR A 288 -12.54 7.28 -12.82
N LYS A 289 -12.22 6.88 -14.05
CA LYS A 289 -11.13 7.45 -14.86
C LYS A 289 -11.63 7.84 -16.25
N ASN A 290 -11.13 8.93 -16.82
CA ASN A 290 -11.42 9.25 -18.21
C ASN A 290 -10.54 8.39 -19.15
N PRO A 291 -11.10 7.65 -20.12
CA PRO A 291 -10.31 6.86 -21.07
C PRO A 291 -9.31 7.68 -21.90
N ALA A 292 -9.53 8.98 -22.05
CA ALA A 292 -8.62 9.91 -22.75
C ALA A 292 -7.45 10.41 -21.87
N ASP A 293 -7.43 10.06 -20.58
CA ASP A 293 -6.31 10.39 -19.70
C ASP A 293 -5.05 9.63 -20.10
N PHE A 294 -3.92 10.34 -20.08
CA PHE A 294 -2.61 9.78 -20.33
C PHE A 294 -1.57 10.47 -19.47
N HIS A 295 -0.74 9.72 -18.75
CA HIS A 295 0.31 10.27 -17.88
C HIS A 295 1.63 9.58 -18.10
N TRP A 296 2.69 10.38 -18.03
CA TRP A 296 4.06 9.89 -17.89
C TRP A 296 4.67 10.44 -16.60
N ILE A 297 5.49 9.61 -15.95
CA ILE A 297 6.08 9.93 -14.65
C ILE A 297 7.52 9.48 -14.67
N LEU A 298 8.44 10.40 -14.38
CA LEU A 298 9.86 10.14 -14.24
C LEU A 298 10.26 10.36 -12.79
N SER A 299 11.02 9.43 -12.20
CA SER A 299 11.57 9.63 -10.86
C SER A 299 13.03 9.19 -10.77
N GLY A 300 13.86 10.05 -10.20
CA GLY A 300 15.27 9.79 -9.97
C GLY A 300 15.61 9.72 -8.48
N ARG A 301 16.62 8.92 -8.15
CA ARG A 301 17.21 8.82 -6.81
C ARG A 301 18.73 8.85 -6.93
N ILE A 302 19.36 9.62 -6.06
CA ILE A 302 20.80 9.59 -5.83
C ILE A 302 21.06 9.57 -4.32
N GLY A 303 22.08 8.85 -3.87
CA GLY A 303 22.37 8.77 -2.45
C GLY A 303 23.58 7.94 -2.10
N VAL A 304 23.75 7.72 -0.80
CA VAL A 304 24.81 6.90 -0.22
C VAL A 304 24.24 6.00 0.88
N LYS A 305 24.82 4.82 1.03
CA LYS A 305 24.45 3.87 2.09
C LYS A 305 25.65 3.18 2.70
N SER A 306 25.53 2.77 3.95
CA SER A 306 26.42 1.86 4.66
C SER A 306 25.60 0.79 5.37
N LYS A 307 26.25 -0.04 6.20
CA LYS A 307 25.54 -0.98 7.09
C LYS A 307 24.65 -0.27 8.13
N LYS A 308 24.94 0.99 8.47
CA LYS A 308 24.25 1.72 9.54
C LYS A 308 23.49 2.96 9.05
N SER A 309 23.84 3.49 7.88
CA SER A 309 23.33 4.79 7.42
C SER A 309 22.77 4.68 6.01
N LEU A 310 21.71 5.42 5.73
CA LEU A 310 21.16 5.59 4.39
C LEU A 310 20.76 7.04 4.23
N TRP A 311 21.29 7.68 3.19
CA TRP A 311 20.88 9.02 2.80
C TRP A 311 20.60 9.05 1.31
N HIS A 312 19.48 9.61 0.90
CA HIS A 312 19.21 9.83 -0.52
C HIS A 312 18.33 11.05 -0.74
N VAL A 313 18.51 11.64 -1.92
CA VAL A 313 17.66 12.69 -2.48
C VAL A 313 16.94 12.11 -3.68
N ASN A 314 15.67 12.48 -3.84
CA ASN A 314 14.83 12.02 -4.94
C ASN A 314 14.13 13.19 -5.60
N TYR A 315 13.86 13.03 -6.88
CA TYR A 315 12.99 13.92 -7.65
C TYR A 315 11.95 13.10 -8.40
N THR A 316 10.73 13.62 -8.53
CA THR A 316 9.68 13.06 -9.38
C THR A 316 9.05 14.19 -10.18
N LYS A 317 8.93 13.96 -11.49
CA LYS A 317 8.13 14.77 -12.41
C LYS A 317 6.99 13.92 -12.97
N MET A 318 5.76 14.40 -12.84
CA MET A 318 4.56 13.81 -13.42
C MET A 318 3.92 14.85 -14.34
N GLN A 319 3.56 14.46 -15.54
CA GLN A 319 2.76 15.26 -16.48
C GLN A 319 1.91 14.36 -17.37
N GLY A 320 1.04 14.97 -18.18
CA GLY A 320 0.15 14.27 -19.07
C GLY A 320 -1.10 15.07 -19.39
N ASN A 321 -2.10 14.36 -19.92
CA ASN A 321 -3.46 14.83 -20.12
C ASN A 321 -4.37 14.26 -19.02
N GLY A 322 -5.20 15.10 -18.40
CA GLY A 322 -6.10 14.71 -17.31
C GLY A 322 -5.38 14.35 -16.01
N ARG A 323 -5.85 13.33 -15.26
CA ARG A 323 -5.35 12.98 -13.92
C ARG A 323 -4.76 11.56 -13.82
N TYR A 324 -3.62 11.43 -13.15
CA TYR A 324 -3.09 10.11 -12.79
C TYR A 324 -3.99 9.52 -11.70
N LEU A 325 -4.55 8.33 -11.94
CA LEU A 325 -5.50 7.69 -11.03
C LEU A 325 -5.04 6.27 -10.69
N SER A 326 -5.06 5.97 -9.39
CA SER A 326 -4.69 4.67 -8.81
C SER A 326 -5.48 4.51 -7.50
N PRO A 327 -6.34 3.49 -7.35
CA PRO A 327 -7.22 3.40 -6.18
C PRO A 327 -6.45 3.49 -4.86
N ARG A 328 -6.88 4.39 -3.97
CA ARG A 328 -6.18 4.71 -2.72
C ARG A 328 -6.24 3.55 -1.71
N GLU A 329 -7.21 2.68 -1.92
CA GLU A 329 -7.50 1.42 -1.23
C GLU A 329 -6.47 0.34 -1.55
N TRP A 330 -5.77 0.45 -2.69
CA TRP A 330 -4.92 -0.62 -3.21
C TRP A 330 -3.44 -0.48 -2.86
N GLY A 331 -3.02 0.65 -2.29
CA GLY A 331 -1.61 0.80 -1.92
C GLY A 331 -1.10 2.21 -1.72
N LYS A 332 0.23 2.32 -1.77
CA LYS A 332 0.99 3.56 -1.94
C LYS A 332 1.57 3.65 -3.34
N ASP A 333 1.92 4.87 -3.76
CA ASP A 333 2.64 5.11 -5.02
C ASP A 333 4.05 4.48 -4.99
N PRO A 334 4.56 4.00 -6.14
CA PRO A 334 5.90 3.40 -6.23
C PRO A 334 7.04 4.44 -6.34
N PHE A 335 6.71 5.72 -6.50
CA PHE A 335 7.71 6.74 -6.85
C PHE A 335 8.70 7.00 -5.72
N TYR A 336 9.96 7.30 -6.05
CA TYR A 336 11.00 7.52 -5.03
C TYR A 336 10.72 8.70 -4.10
N THR A 337 9.84 9.64 -4.49
CA THR A 337 9.38 10.76 -3.67
C THR A 337 8.18 10.44 -2.78
N PHE A 338 7.71 9.19 -2.72
CA PHE A 338 6.63 8.86 -1.80
C PHE A 338 7.07 9.04 -0.33
N ILE A 339 6.34 9.88 0.40
CA ILE A 339 6.42 10.01 1.87
C ILE A 339 5.06 9.60 2.43
N SER A 340 5.04 8.81 3.51
CA SER A 340 3.79 8.37 4.11
C SER A 340 2.91 9.56 4.52
N ARG A 341 1.58 9.42 4.39
CA ARG A 341 0.50 10.42 4.64
C ARG A 341 0.06 11.26 3.44
N GLU A 342 0.69 11.13 2.28
CA GLU A 342 0.12 11.64 1.03
C GLU A 342 0.46 10.79 -0.19
N ARG A 343 -0.36 10.90 -1.24
CA ARG A 343 -0.18 10.26 -2.56
C ARG A 343 -0.21 11.32 -3.65
N ASN A 344 0.37 10.99 -4.80
CA ASN A 344 0.26 11.79 -6.01
C ASN A 344 -0.98 11.42 -6.86
N GLU A 345 -1.73 10.38 -6.47
CA GLU A 345 -3.01 10.08 -7.12
C GLU A 345 -3.97 11.28 -7.09
N GLY A 346 -4.69 11.47 -8.20
CA GLY A 346 -5.64 12.56 -8.39
C GLY A 346 -5.03 13.84 -8.94
N LEU A 347 -3.72 13.84 -9.23
CA LEU A 347 -3.00 14.99 -9.76
C LEU A 347 -2.69 14.81 -11.25
N GLY A 348 -2.80 15.89 -12.02
CA GLY A 348 -2.41 15.92 -13.44
C GLY A 348 -0.95 16.29 -13.67
N GLN A 349 -0.35 17.02 -12.73
CA GLN A 349 1.07 17.38 -12.73
C GLN A 349 1.63 17.33 -11.30
N VAL A 350 2.89 16.93 -11.16
CA VAL A 350 3.65 17.01 -9.90
C VAL A 350 5.10 17.31 -10.21
N ASP A 351 5.68 18.27 -9.50
CA ASP A 351 7.13 18.38 -9.31
C ASP A 351 7.40 18.17 -7.82
N ALA A 352 8.15 17.12 -7.47
CA ALA A 352 8.41 16.78 -6.08
C ALA A 352 9.91 16.52 -5.83
N VAL A 353 10.45 17.10 -4.75
CA VAL A 353 11.81 16.84 -4.27
C VAL A 353 11.71 16.31 -2.86
N THR A 354 12.43 15.23 -2.56
CA THR A 354 12.45 14.65 -1.21
C THR A 354 13.86 14.25 -0.81
N THR A 355 14.12 14.25 0.48
CA THR A 355 15.33 13.68 1.08
C THR A 355 14.93 12.73 2.21
N TYR A 356 15.69 11.66 2.36
CA TYR A 356 15.54 10.68 3.42
C TYR A 356 16.88 10.42 4.08
N PHE A 357 16.92 10.47 5.40
CA PHE A 357 18.08 10.08 6.18
C PHE A 357 17.68 9.03 7.21
N GLN A 358 18.50 7.99 7.35
CA GLN A 358 18.35 6.94 8.36
C GLN A 358 19.69 6.65 9.03
N GLN A 359 19.66 6.47 10.34
CA GLN A 359 20.78 6.00 11.13
C GLN A 359 20.35 4.88 12.08
N ALA A 360 21.02 3.73 11.99
CA ALA A 360 20.85 2.60 12.88
C ALA A 360 21.93 2.57 13.98
N PHE A 361 21.51 2.18 15.17
CA PHE A 361 22.32 1.95 16.36
C PHE A 361 22.08 0.51 16.86
N PRO A 362 22.71 -0.51 16.22
CA PRO A 362 22.40 -1.92 16.48
C PRO A 362 22.58 -2.38 17.94
N GLU A 363 23.58 -1.83 18.63
CA GLU A 363 23.85 -2.12 20.04
C GLU A 363 22.72 -1.65 20.97
N LYS A 364 22.01 -0.59 20.57
CA LYS A 364 20.86 -0.04 21.29
C LYS A 364 19.52 -0.56 20.75
N ALA A 365 19.56 -1.42 19.72
CA ALA A 365 18.38 -1.85 18.96
C ALA A 365 17.46 -0.69 18.54
N LEU A 366 18.08 0.43 18.18
CA LEU A 366 17.43 1.70 17.89
C LEU A 366 17.73 2.10 16.45
N GLN A 367 16.73 2.66 15.77
CA GLN A 367 16.89 3.29 14.47
C GLN A 367 16.15 4.61 14.43
N LEU A 368 16.83 5.66 13.97
CA LEU A 368 16.25 6.97 13.72
C LEU A 368 16.16 7.19 12.22
N TYR A 369 15.10 7.84 11.76
CA TYR A 369 15.02 8.29 10.38
C TYR A 369 14.23 9.58 10.25
N THR A 370 14.46 10.30 9.17
CA THR A 370 13.69 11.48 8.81
C THR A 370 13.42 11.53 7.32
N TYR A 371 12.25 12.03 6.94
CA TYR A 371 11.91 12.47 5.60
C TYR A 371 11.69 13.98 5.61
N PHE A 372 12.11 14.63 4.54
CA PHE A 372 11.67 15.98 4.19
C PHE A 372 11.28 16.00 2.71
N GLY A 373 10.20 16.68 2.35
CA GLY A 373 9.71 16.76 0.99
C GLY A 373 9.04 18.08 0.67
N LEU A 374 9.23 18.55 -0.56
CA LEU A 374 8.55 19.68 -1.17
C LEU A 374 7.77 19.17 -2.39
N TYR A 375 6.48 19.50 -2.47
CA TYR A 375 5.59 19.08 -3.54
C TYR A 375 4.93 20.31 -4.14
N PHE A 376 5.20 20.53 -5.43
CA PHE A 376 4.60 21.57 -6.24
C PHE A 376 3.50 20.94 -7.09
N LEU A 377 2.27 21.37 -6.82
CA LEU A 377 1.04 20.80 -7.35
C LEU A 377 0.25 21.87 -8.13
N PRO A 378 -0.68 21.46 -9.01
CA PRO A 378 -1.64 22.38 -9.63
C PRO A 378 -2.47 23.11 -8.57
N ASP A 379 -3.00 24.27 -8.98
CA ASP A 379 -3.87 25.09 -8.13
C ASP A 379 -5.00 24.24 -7.50
N PRO A 380 -5.25 24.33 -6.19
CA PRO A 380 -6.38 23.66 -5.55
C PRO A 380 -7.76 23.94 -6.18
N ALA A 381 -7.93 25.06 -6.87
CA ALA A 381 -9.15 25.41 -7.60
C ALA A 381 -9.29 24.66 -8.95
N ASP A 382 -8.18 24.20 -9.55
CA ASP A 382 -8.17 23.46 -10.81
C ASP A 382 -8.61 22.00 -10.58
N ALA A 383 -9.90 21.73 -10.70
CA ALA A 383 -10.47 20.39 -10.48
C ALA A 383 -10.07 19.37 -11.56
N GLU A 384 -9.78 19.85 -12.77
CA GLU A 384 -9.34 19.03 -13.90
C GLU A 384 -7.97 18.40 -13.60
N LYS A 385 -7.09 19.11 -12.89
CA LYS A 385 -5.74 18.61 -12.55
C LYS A 385 -5.52 18.33 -11.07
N ASN A 386 -6.44 18.70 -10.18
CA ASN A 386 -6.31 18.51 -8.74
C ASN A 386 -7.62 18.00 -8.11
N LYS A 387 -7.82 16.68 -8.21
CA LYS A 387 -9.01 15.96 -7.73
C LYS A 387 -9.36 16.29 -6.27
N TYR A 388 -8.35 16.46 -5.43
CA TYR A 388 -8.54 16.61 -3.98
C TYR A 388 -8.42 18.04 -3.48
N ALA A 389 -8.22 19.06 -4.33
CA ALA A 389 -7.88 20.43 -3.89
C ALA A 389 -6.71 20.42 -2.90
N MET A 390 -5.65 19.69 -3.22
CA MET A 390 -4.45 19.61 -2.39
C MET A 390 -3.53 20.79 -2.73
N PRO A 391 -3.26 21.72 -1.80
CA PRO A 391 -2.28 22.78 -2.05
C PRO A 391 -0.87 22.20 -2.11
N SER A 392 0.01 22.88 -2.85
CA SER A 392 1.45 22.64 -2.79
C SER A 392 1.93 22.67 -1.35
N TYR A 393 2.76 21.72 -0.93
CA TYR A 393 3.08 21.52 0.47
C TYR A 393 4.52 21.09 0.74
N ALA A 394 5.00 21.41 1.94
CA ALA A 394 6.15 20.80 2.57
C ALA A 394 5.69 19.73 3.55
N GLN A 395 6.44 18.64 3.66
CA GLN A 395 6.19 17.59 4.64
C GLN A 395 7.50 17.15 5.30
N ALA A 396 7.47 17.01 6.63
CA ALA A 396 8.55 16.45 7.42
C ALA A 396 8.04 15.29 8.28
N ASN A 397 8.75 14.16 8.29
CA ASN A 397 8.46 13.02 9.17
C ASN A 397 9.70 12.67 9.98
N LEU A 398 9.63 12.68 11.30
CA LEU A 398 10.63 12.10 12.20
C LEU A 398 10.14 10.73 12.68
N GLY A 399 11.00 9.71 12.58
CA GLY A 399 10.67 8.35 12.97
C GLY A 399 11.70 7.73 13.90
N VAL A 400 11.21 7.00 14.89
CA VAL A 400 12.01 6.23 15.85
C VAL A 400 11.51 4.80 15.87
N ARG A 401 12.38 3.84 15.62
CA ARG A 401 12.10 2.41 15.79
C ARG A 401 12.97 1.84 16.91
N TYR A 402 12.37 1.09 17.82
CA TYR A 402 13.05 0.49 18.96
C TYR A 402 12.56 -0.94 19.20
N ASN A 403 13.49 -1.89 19.21
CA ASN A 403 13.20 -3.31 19.33
C ASN A 403 13.99 -3.89 20.52
N PRO A 404 13.47 -3.81 21.76
CA PRO A 404 14.22 -4.21 22.95
C PRO A 404 14.64 -5.68 22.88
N LYS A 405 15.92 -5.96 23.12
CA LYS A 405 16.48 -7.32 23.07
C LYS A 405 16.40 -8.10 24.38
N LYS A 406 16.23 -7.42 25.52
CA LYS A 406 16.41 -8.02 26.86
C LYS A 406 15.15 -8.06 27.73
N TRP A 407 14.20 -7.15 27.54
CA TRP A 407 13.09 -6.99 28.47
C TRP A 407 11.79 -7.64 27.98
N ILE A 408 11.53 -7.58 26.68
CA ILE A 408 10.35 -8.16 26.04
C ILE A 408 10.73 -8.59 24.62
N GLU A 409 11.16 -9.84 24.47
CA GLU A 409 11.45 -10.40 23.14
C GLU A 409 10.17 -10.41 22.28
N GLY A 410 10.29 -10.08 21.00
CA GLY A 410 9.16 -9.98 20.08
C GLY A 410 8.46 -8.61 20.05
N LEU A 411 8.78 -7.69 20.97
CA LEU A 411 8.25 -6.32 20.96
C LEU A 411 9.01 -5.44 19.95
N ASN A 412 8.25 -4.70 19.14
CA ASN A 412 8.74 -3.69 18.21
C ASN A 412 7.93 -2.40 18.40
N MET A 413 8.62 -1.29 18.68
CA MET A 413 8.01 0.03 18.87
C MET A 413 8.34 0.95 17.70
N HIS A 414 7.37 1.73 17.24
CA HIS A 414 7.56 2.71 16.18
C HIS A 414 6.79 4.00 16.49
N LEU A 415 7.53 5.08 16.73
CA LEU A 415 7.00 6.45 16.83
C LEU A 415 7.22 7.17 15.50
N ILE A 416 6.20 7.86 15.00
CA ILE A 416 6.29 8.76 13.85
C ILE A 416 5.64 10.09 14.21
N LEU A 417 6.41 11.16 14.11
CA LEU A 417 5.93 12.54 14.21
C LEU A 417 5.97 13.13 12.81
N MET A 418 4.86 13.71 12.35
CA MET A 418 4.74 14.25 11.01
C MET A 418 4.17 15.66 11.07
N ASN A 419 4.75 16.57 10.31
CA ASN A 419 4.19 17.89 10.06
C ASN A 419 4.00 18.08 8.56
N LYS A 420 2.90 18.75 8.19
CA LYS A 420 2.64 19.19 6.82
C LYS A 420 2.23 20.63 6.82
N THR A 421 2.73 21.38 5.86
CA THR A 421 2.56 22.83 5.78
C THR A 421 2.34 23.22 4.33
N ALA A 422 1.36 24.07 4.04
CA ALA A 422 1.22 24.62 2.69
C ALA A 422 2.44 25.48 2.34
N LEU A 423 2.94 25.37 1.11
CA LEU A 423 4.04 26.23 0.64
C LEU A 423 3.59 27.67 0.47
N ASP A 424 2.33 27.86 0.03
CA ASP A 424 1.68 29.15 -0.01
C ASP A 424 0.61 29.20 1.09
N GLN A 425 0.74 30.18 1.98
CA GLN A 425 -0.19 30.44 3.07
C GLN A 425 -1.22 31.52 2.70
N GLN A 426 -1.05 32.18 1.56
CA GLN A 426 -1.96 33.22 1.10
C GLN A 426 -3.22 32.58 0.51
N ASN A 427 -4.38 33.18 0.80
CA ASN A 427 -5.68 32.80 0.21
C ASN A 427 -6.09 31.33 0.42
N LEU A 428 -5.56 30.64 1.42
CA LEU A 428 -5.98 29.28 1.76
C LEU A 428 -7.44 29.27 2.24
N ARG A 429 -8.28 28.49 1.56
CA ARG A 429 -9.65 28.24 2.00
C ARG A 429 -9.65 27.16 3.07
N PRO A 430 -10.56 27.20 4.06
CA PRO A 430 -10.64 26.16 5.09
C PRO A 430 -10.70 24.72 4.53
N ALA A 431 -11.47 24.52 3.45
CA ALA A 431 -11.61 23.24 2.77
C ALA A 431 -10.32 22.73 2.08
N TRP A 432 -9.32 23.60 1.89
CA TRP A 432 -7.99 23.25 1.36
C TRP A 432 -6.98 22.93 2.46
N VAL A 433 -7.31 23.26 3.72
CA VAL A 433 -6.45 23.04 4.90
C VAL A 433 -6.84 21.77 5.65
N TYR A 434 -8.11 21.65 6.03
CA TYR A 434 -8.58 20.54 6.86
C TYR A 434 -8.29 19.18 6.22
N ASN A 435 -7.73 18.24 7.00
CA ASN A 435 -7.23 16.93 6.56
C ASN A 435 -6.15 16.95 5.44
N LYS A 436 -5.56 18.10 5.12
CA LYS A 436 -4.63 18.26 3.98
C LYS A 436 -3.29 18.83 4.39
N VAL A 437 -3.25 20.03 4.96
CA VAL A 437 -2.03 20.79 5.30
C VAL A 437 -2.19 21.54 6.63
N ASN A 438 -1.13 22.22 7.07
CA ASN A 438 -1.05 22.98 8.33
C ASN A 438 -1.46 22.12 9.53
N LEU A 439 -0.89 20.92 9.59
CA LEU A 439 -1.23 19.90 10.57
C LEU A 439 0.00 19.22 11.15
N PHE A 440 -0.18 18.68 12.35
CA PHE A 440 0.75 17.80 13.03
C PHE A 440 0.07 16.45 13.28
N HIS A 441 0.80 15.37 13.05
CA HIS A 441 0.27 14.02 13.09
C HIS A 441 1.22 13.07 13.81
N THR A 442 0.72 12.37 14.82
CA THR A 442 1.47 11.42 15.63
C THR A 442 0.98 10.00 15.37
N ASN A 443 1.91 9.07 15.20
CA ASN A 443 1.64 7.63 15.26
C ASN A 443 2.52 6.99 16.33
N LEU A 444 1.93 6.23 17.23
CA LEU A 444 2.65 5.33 18.13
C LEU A 444 2.15 3.91 17.88
N ILE A 445 3.05 3.04 17.44
CA ILE A 445 2.75 1.67 17.03
C ILE A 445 3.56 0.72 17.90
N LEU A 446 2.88 -0.27 18.46
CA LEU A 446 3.48 -1.36 19.22
C LEU A 446 3.08 -2.66 18.54
N ASN A 447 4.07 -3.43 18.09
CA ASN A 447 3.84 -4.79 17.59
C ASN A 447 4.48 -5.77 18.54
N TYR A 448 3.76 -6.82 18.89
CA TYR A 448 4.28 -7.93 19.68
C TYR A 448 4.02 -9.22 18.92
N THR A 449 5.07 -9.96 18.61
CA THR A 449 4.94 -11.32 18.06
C THR A 449 5.37 -12.28 19.14
N PHE A 450 4.51 -13.25 19.45
CA PHE A 450 4.85 -14.28 20.42
C PHE A 450 6.01 -15.10 19.86
N PRO A 451 7.13 -15.26 20.61
CA PRO A 451 8.21 -16.14 20.20
C PRO A 451 7.65 -17.56 19.98
N SER A 452 7.97 -18.15 18.83
CA SER A 452 7.70 -19.56 18.58
C SER A 452 8.63 -20.40 19.46
N ASN A 453 8.10 -21.32 20.26
CA ASN A 453 8.89 -22.30 21.01
C ASN A 453 9.51 -23.34 20.08
#